data_AF-A0A3N9XCA0-F1
#
_entry.id   AF-A0A3N9XCA0-F1
#
_cell.length_a   1.000
_cell.length_b   1.000
_cell.length_c   1.000
_cell.angle_alpha   90.00
_cell.angle_beta   90.00
_cell.angle_gamma   90.00
#
_symmetry.space_group_name_H-M   'P 1'
#
loop_
_entity.id
_entity.type
_entity.pdbx_description
1 polymer ?
#
loop_
_entity_poly.entity_id
_entity_poly.type
_entity_poly.pdbx_seq_one_letter_code
_entity_poly.pdbx_strand_id
1 'polypeptide(L)' 'MWLTGYVLNDKGRAVDKREVFVQQAGVRLLRAASVLTPHRAGPPRSAADRLGFKETGVSR' A
#
# COMPACT_ATOMS: atom_id res chain seq x y z
N MET A 1 11.57 23.82 11.38
CA MET A 1 11.50 22.69 10.44
C MET A 1 10.43 22.97 9.41
N TRP A 2 10.62 22.49 8.18
CA TRP A 2 9.62 22.60 7.12
C TRP A 2 8.70 21.38 7.17
N LEU A 3 7.39 21.61 7.10
CA LEU A 3 6.38 20.58 6.95
C LEU A 3 5.70 20.74 5.59
N THR A 4 5.48 19.63 4.91
CA THR A 4 4.78 19.57 3.63
C THR A 4 3.52 18.75 3.80
N GLY A 5 2.40 19.26 3.32
CA GLY A 5 1.11 18.58 3.35
C GLY A 5 0.27 18.88 2.12
N TYR A 6 -0.87 18.20 2.03
CA TYR A 6 -1.83 18.38 0.94
C TYR A 6 -3.18 18.78 1.52
N VAL A 7 -3.87 19.70 0.85
CA VAL A 7 -5.28 20.00 1.16
C VAL A 7 -6.14 18.97 0.43
N LEU A 8 -7.03 18.33 1.18
CA LEU A 8 -7.95 17.35 0.61
C LEU A 8 -9.34 17.98 0.44
N ASN A 9 -10.02 17.63 -0.66
CA ASN A 9 -11.45 17.91 -0.80
C ASN A 9 -12.31 16.91 -0.02
N ASP A 10 -13.63 17.09 -0.08
CA ASP A 10 -14.66 16.22 0.50
C ASP A 10 -14.53 14.74 0.07
N LYS A 11 -13.95 14.50 -1.11
CA LYS A 11 -13.69 13.15 -1.67
C LYS A 11 -12.32 12.60 -1.28
N GLY A 12 -11.58 13.27 -0.40
CA GLY A 12 -10.24 12.86 0.03
C GLY A 12 -9.15 13.02 -1.04
N ARG A 13 -9.42 13.75 -2.12
CA ARG A 13 -8.43 13.99 -3.19
C ARG A 13 -7.61 15.22 -2.87
N ALA A 14 -6.30 15.13 -3.06
CA ALA A 14 -5.40 16.27 -2.95
C ALA A 14 -5.73 17.29 -4.04
N VAL A 15 -6.05 18.51 -3.62
CA VAL A 15 -6.35 19.63 -4.52
C VAL A 15 -5.26 20.68 -4.53
N ASP A 16 -4.40 20.70 -3.52
CA ASP A 16 -3.30 21.66 -3.39
C ASP A 16 -2.16 21.10 -2.54
N LYS A 17 -0.94 21.57 -2.77
CA LYS A 17 0.27 21.28 -1.98
C LYS A 17 0.62 22.50 -1.15
N ARG A 18 0.87 22.30 0.14
CA ARG A 18 1.14 23.38 1.08
C ARG A 18 2.37 23.10 1.94
N GLU A 19 3.18 24.13 2.11
CA GLU A 19 4.41 24.08 2.91
C GLU A 19 4.31 25.10 4.05
N VAL A 20 4.68 24.68 5.26
CA VAL A 20 4.61 25.51 6.47
C VAL A 20 5.93 25.40 7.22
N PHE A 21 6.52 26.55 7.56
CA PHE A 21 7.66 26.61 8.44
C PHE A 21 7.21 26.64 9.89
N VAL A 22 7.65 25.67 10.69
CA VAL A 22 7.35 25.61 12.13
C VAL A 22 8.62 25.79 12.95
N GLN A 23 8.59 26.72 13.91
CA GLN A 23 9.65 26.86 14.90
C GLN A 23 9.45 25.82 16.00
N GLN A 24 10.52 25.10 16.38
CA GLN A 24 10.44 24.00 17.36
C GLN A 24 10.42 24.45 18.83
N ALA A 25 10.55 25.75 19.10
CA ALA A 25 10.57 26.26 20.47
C ALA A 25 9.20 26.00 21.14
N GLY A 26 9.19 25.17 22.19
CA GLY A 26 7.99 24.85 22.97
C GLY A 26 7.11 23.70 22.45
N VAL A 27 7.47 23.03 21.35
CA VAL A 27 6.65 21.95 20.78
C VAL A 27 7.35 20.59 20.91
N ARG A 28 6.79 19.69 21.75
CA ARG A 28 7.25 18.29 21.83
C ARG A 28 6.60 17.48 20.70
N LEU A 29 7.41 16.97 19.77
CA LEU A 29 6.92 16.16 18.66
C LEU A 29 6.42 14.81 19.18
N LEU A 30 5.09 14.62 19.23
CA LEU A 30 4.49 13.31 19.43
C LEU A 30 4.53 12.55 18.11
N ARG A 31 5.22 11.39 18.10
CA ARG A 31 5.30 10.52 16.94
C ARG A 31 3.90 10.01 16.60
N ALA A 32 3.31 10.49 15.51
CA ALA A 32 2.08 9.91 14.99
C ALA A 32 2.32 8.44 14.65
N ALA A 33 1.44 7.55 15.10
CA ALA A 33 1.46 6.14 14.71
C ALA A 33 1.29 6.07 13.18
N SER A 34 2.23 5.42 12.47
CA SER A 34 2.10 5.24 11.03
C SER A 34 0.98 4.23 10.77
N VAL A 35 -0.20 4.70 10.38
CA VAL A 35 -1.26 3.84 9.85
C VAL A 35 -1.16 3.88 8.33
N LEU A 36 -0.41 2.94 7.77
CA LEU A 36 -0.58 2.48 6.39
C LEU A 36 -0.18 1.00 6.34
N THR A 37 -1.15 0.11 6.54
CA THR A 37 -0.99 -1.30 6.16
C THR A 37 -1.49 -1.44 4.73
N PRO A 38 -0.63 -1.72 3.73
CA PRO A 38 -1.10 -2.04 2.39
C PRO A 38 -1.92 -3.34 2.47
N HIS A 39 -3.17 -3.30 1.98
CA HIS A 39 -3.95 -4.52 1.80
C HIS A 39 -3.27 -5.38 0.73
N ARG A 40 -2.54 -6.41 1.16
CA ARG A 40 -1.89 -7.38 0.28
C ARG A 40 -2.98 -8.15 -0.46
N ALA A 41 -3.23 -7.79 -1.72
CA ALA A 41 -4.01 -8.63 -2.63
C ALA A 41 -3.40 -10.03 -2.62
N GLY A 42 -4.23 -11.04 -2.31
CA GLY A 42 -3.80 -12.44 -2.23
C GLY A 42 -3.21 -12.94 -3.55
N PRO A 43 -2.35 -13.97 -3.51
CA PRO A 43 -1.68 -14.47 -4.71
C PRO A 43 -2.68 -14.95 -5.76
N PRO A 44 -2.38 -14.77 -7.07
CA PRO A 44 -3.23 -15.28 -8.13
C PRO A 44 -3.31 -16.80 -8.03
N ARG A 45 -4.53 -17.34 -8.06
CA ARG A 45 -4.77 -18.79 -8.13
C ARG A 45 -4.17 -19.28 -9.44
N SER A 46 -3.09 -20.05 -9.34
CA SER A 46 -2.40 -20.66 -10.47
C SER A 46 -3.36 -21.59 -11.21
N ALA A 47 -3.67 -21.26 -12.46
CA ALA A 47 -4.38 -22.12 -13.39
C ALA A 47 -3.44 -23.20 -13.99
N ALA A 48 -2.76 -23.95 -13.13
CA ALA A 48 -1.78 -24.97 -13.51
C ALA A 48 -2.25 -26.40 -13.20
N ASP A 49 -3.56 -26.63 -13.18
CA ASP A 49 -4.15 -27.95 -12.91
C ASP A 49 -4.96 -28.50 -14.10
N ARG A 50 -4.70 -27.99 -15.31
CA ARG A 50 -5.52 -28.32 -16.49
C ARG A 50 -4.77 -28.80 -17.73
N LEU A 51 -3.49 -29.15 -17.64
CA LEU A 51 -2.79 -29.73 -18.79
C LEU A 51 -1.85 -30.87 -18.37
N GLY A 52 -2.22 -32.09 -18.77
CA GLY A 52 -1.33 -33.24 -18.94
C GLY A 52 -1.46 -34.26 -17.82
N PHE A 53 -1.70 -35.55 -18.06
CA PHE A 53 -1.79 -36.27 -19.31
C PHE A 53 -2.44 -37.62 -18.99
N LYS A 54 -3.38 -38.03 -19.84
CA LYS A 54 -4.08 -39.30 -19.81
C LYS A 54 -3.13 -40.48 -20.10
N GLU A 55 -3.39 -41.57 -19.38
CA GLU A 55 -3.50 -42.94 -19.92
C GLU A 55 -2.24 -43.75 -20.32
N THR A 56 -2.11 -44.87 -19.59
CA THR A 56 -1.79 -46.25 -20.03
C THR A 56 -0.40 -46.64 -20.56
N GLY A 57 0.12 -47.73 -20.01
CA GLY A 57 1.09 -48.59 -20.72
C GLY A 57 1.92 -49.52 -19.83
N VAL A 58 1.41 -50.75 -19.62
CA VAL A 58 2.14 -51.92 -19.11
C VAL A 58 3.20 -52.41 -20.13
N SER A 59 4.37 -52.87 -19.66
CA SER A 59 5.12 -54.07 -20.15
C SER A 59 6.50 -54.11 -19.46
N ARG A 60 6.80 -55.11 -18.62
CA ARG A 60 7.28 -56.50 -18.85
C ARG A 60 8.80 -56.60 -18.69
#